data_AF-K4LM09-F1
#
_entry.id   AF-K4LM09-F1
#
_cell.length_a   1.000
_cell.length_b   1.000
_cell.length_c   1.000
_cell.angle_alpha   90.00
_cell.angle_beta   90.00
_cell.angle_gamma   90.00
#
_symmetry.space_group_name_H-M   'P 1'
#
loop_
_entity.id
_entity.type
_entity.pdbx_description
1 polymer ?
#
loop_
_entity_poly.entity_id
_entity_poly.type
_entity_poly.pdbx_seq_one_letter_code
_entity_poly.pdbx_strand_id
1 'polypeptide(L)'
;SALLLFISIMTMFMSGVVAIFEYDLKKIIALSTLSQLGMMMFSISLGLFELAFFHLLTHALFKALLFLCAGILIHGVGNTQDIRSFGGLSLNFPLVTVCMNLANLSLCGVPFLAGFYSKDLIVELACQSSWGVFILFMMFICLSLTVLYSVRLTYLSFVGVYSGG
;
A
#
# COMPACT_ATOMS: atom_id res chain seq x y z
N SER A 1 -23.69 -3.25 -1.18
CA SER A 1 -24.32 -4.51 -0.73
C SER A 1 -23.54 -5.09 0.45
N ALA A 2 -24.23 -5.60 1.49
CA ALA A 2 -23.57 -6.02 2.74
C ALA A 2 -22.52 -7.14 2.56
N LEU A 3 -22.80 -8.10 1.68
CA LEU A 3 -21.87 -9.20 1.39
C LEU A 3 -20.57 -8.71 0.73
N LEU A 4 -20.69 -7.80 -0.25
CA LEU A 4 -19.52 -7.25 -0.94
C LEU A 4 -18.67 -6.40 0.01
N LEU A 5 -19.33 -5.61 0.87
CA LEU A 5 -18.65 -4.85 1.92
C LEU A 5 -17.86 -5.76 2.87
N PHE A 6 -18.47 -6.85 3.34
CA PHE A 6 -17.78 -7.79 4.23
C PHE A 6 -16.57 -8.45 3.56
N ILE A 7 -16.73 -8.94 2.32
CA ILE A 7 -15.63 -9.54 1.55
C ILE A 7 -14.50 -8.52 1.34
N SER A 8 -14.84 -7.27 1.01
CA SER A 8 -13.86 -6.22 0.75
C SER A 8 -12.98 -5.88 1.97
N ILE A 9 -13.55 -5.89 3.17
CA ILE A 9 -12.82 -5.64 4.41
C ILE A 9 -11.96 -6.83 4.77
N MET A 10 -12.47 -8.05 4.61
CA MET A 10 -11.69 -9.25 4.90
C MET A 10 -10.51 -9.42 3.95
N THR A 11 -10.66 -9.10 2.66
CA THR A 11 -9.53 -9.12 1.71
C THR A 11 -8.49 -8.05 2.05
N MET A 12 -8.93 -6.84 2.41
CA MET A 12 -8.05 -5.76 2.82
C MET A 12 -7.28 -6.10 4.10
N PHE A 13 -7.95 -6.67 5.09
CA PHE A 13 -7.34 -7.08 6.36
C PHE A 13 -6.31 -8.19 6.16
N MET A 14 -6.70 -9.29 5.50
CA MET A 14 -5.82 -10.45 5.29
C MET A 14 -4.57 -10.07 4.50
N SER A 15 -4.73 -9.29 3.43
CA SER A 15 -3.59 -8.82 2.63
C SER A 15 -2.65 -7.90 3.42
N GLY A 16 -3.21 -7.00 4.25
CA GLY A 16 -2.43 -6.14 5.13
C GLY A 16 -1.61 -6.90 6.18
N VAL A 17 -2.20 -7.90 6.82
CA VAL A 17 -1.50 -8.74 7.83
C VAL A 17 -0.39 -9.55 7.16
N VAL A 18 -0.66 -10.20 6.04
CA VAL A 18 0.36 -11.01 5.34
C VAL A 18 1.51 -10.12 4.85
N ALA A 19 1.24 -8.90 4.39
CA ALA A 19 2.28 -7.97 3.95
C ALA A 19 3.27 -7.58 5.06
N ILE A 20 2.85 -7.57 6.33
CA ILE A 20 3.72 -7.26 7.48
C ILE A 20 4.70 -8.40 7.77
N PHE A 21 4.38 -9.65 7.42
CA PHE A 21 5.25 -10.79 7.69
C PHE A 21 6.05 -11.23 6.46
N GLU A 22 5.66 -10.81 5.26
CA GLU A 22 6.39 -11.14 4.03
C GLU A 22 7.72 -10.38 3.94
N TYR A 23 8.75 -11.01 3.36
CA TYR A 23 10.07 -10.40 3.14
C TYR A 23 10.43 -10.24 1.66
N ASP A 24 9.72 -10.90 0.75
CA ASP A 24 9.91 -10.72 -0.69
C ASP A 24 9.37 -9.35 -1.14
N LEU A 25 10.23 -8.51 -1.69
CA LEU A 25 9.90 -7.13 -2.10
C LEU A 25 8.67 -7.09 -3.03
N LYS A 26 8.66 -7.91 -4.08
CA LYS A 26 7.55 -7.94 -5.05
C LYS A 26 6.24 -8.39 -4.42
N LYS A 27 6.31 -9.37 -3.51
CA LYS A 27 5.10 -9.89 -2.83
C LYS A 27 4.51 -8.87 -1.87
N ILE A 28 5.33 -8.08 -1.17
CA ILE A 28 4.82 -6.98 -0.34
C ILE A 28 4.09 -5.94 -1.22
N ILE A 29 4.66 -5.59 -2.38
CA ILE A 29 4.00 -4.66 -3.32
C ILE A 29 2.71 -5.27 -3.89
N ALA A 30 2.66 -6.57 -4.16
CA ALA A 30 1.46 -7.28 -4.61
C ALA A 30 0.38 -7.42 -3.51
N LEU A 31 0.75 -7.73 -2.28
CA LEU A 31 -0.20 -7.77 -1.17
C LEU A 31 -0.78 -6.39 -0.88
N SER A 32 0.02 -5.35 -1.06
CA SER A 32 -0.49 -3.98 -0.98
C SER A 32 -1.38 -3.59 -2.16
N THR A 33 -1.27 -4.19 -3.37
CA THR A 33 -2.31 -4.00 -4.42
C THR A 33 -3.60 -4.70 -4.03
N LEU A 34 -3.53 -5.92 -3.49
CA LEU A 34 -4.70 -6.65 -3.01
C LEU A 34 -5.44 -5.87 -1.93
N SER A 35 -4.72 -5.20 -1.02
CA SER A 35 -5.34 -4.34 0.00
C SER A 35 -6.09 -3.14 -0.59
N GLN A 36 -5.51 -2.47 -1.60
CA GLN A 36 -6.15 -1.31 -2.25
C GLN A 36 -7.30 -1.73 -3.18
N LEU A 37 -7.22 -2.91 -3.80
CA LEU A 37 -8.37 -3.50 -4.50
C LEU A 37 -9.50 -3.81 -3.51
N GLY A 38 -9.18 -4.26 -2.29
CA GLY A 38 -10.12 -4.32 -1.17
C GLY A 38 -10.79 -2.96 -0.91
N MET A 39 -10.02 -1.88 -0.87
CA MET A 39 -10.56 -0.51 -0.70
C MET A 39 -11.47 -0.09 -1.85
N MET A 40 -11.13 -0.43 -3.11
CA MET A 40 -11.97 -0.14 -4.27
C MET A 40 -13.29 -0.92 -4.22
N MET A 41 -13.24 -2.20 -3.84
CA MET A 41 -14.45 -3.00 -3.62
C MET A 41 -15.29 -2.44 -2.47
N PHE A 42 -14.66 -1.98 -1.40
CA PHE A 42 -15.33 -1.30 -0.30
C PHE A 42 -16.05 -0.04 -0.79
N SER A 43 -15.39 0.82 -1.56
CA SER A 43 -16.00 2.02 -2.18
C SER A 43 -17.19 1.67 -3.08
N ILE A 44 -17.09 0.63 -3.90
CA ILE A 44 -18.20 0.13 -4.73
C ILE A 44 -19.37 -0.35 -3.85
N SER A 45 -19.08 -0.99 -2.71
CA SER A 45 -20.12 -1.48 -1.80
C SER A 45 -20.98 -0.35 -1.20
N LEU A 46 -20.40 0.86 -1.08
CA LEU A 46 -21.02 2.10 -0.63
C LEU A 46 -21.77 2.85 -1.75
N GLY A 47 -21.68 2.38 -3.01
CA GLY A 47 -22.25 3.06 -4.17
C GLY A 47 -21.36 4.14 -4.77
N LEU A 48 -20.11 4.25 -4.32
CA LEU A 48 -19.15 5.29 -4.73
C LEU A 48 -18.32 4.81 -5.94
N PHE A 49 -18.96 4.63 -7.09
CA PHE A 49 -18.33 4.07 -8.30
C PHE A 49 -17.30 5.01 -8.92
N GLU A 50 -17.60 6.31 -9.03
CA GLU A 50 -16.69 7.30 -9.61
C GLU A 50 -15.41 7.44 -8.77
N LEU A 51 -15.54 7.42 -7.44
CA LEU A 51 -14.40 7.44 -6.53
C LEU A 51 -13.57 6.16 -6.60
N ALA A 52 -14.21 4.99 -6.73
CA ALA A 52 -13.49 3.74 -6.93
C ALA A 52 -12.68 3.76 -8.23
N PHE A 53 -13.24 4.30 -9.31
CA PHE A 53 -12.54 4.45 -10.58
C PHE A 53 -11.39 5.46 -10.50
N PHE A 54 -11.62 6.62 -9.87
CA PHE A 54 -10.57 7.60 -9.64
C PHE A 54 -9.42 7.02 -8.78
N HIS A 55 -9.75 6.27 -7.73
CA HIS A 55 -8.75 5.58 -6.92
C HIS A 55 -7.99 4.52 -7.73
N LEU A 56 -8.65 3.81 -8.63
CA LEU A 56 -8.00 2.84 -9.52
C LEU A 56 -6.95 3.50 -10.42
N LEU A 57 -7.25 4.67 -10.99
CA LEU A 57 -6.31 5.40 -11.83
C LEU A 57 -5.09 5.89 -11.04
N THR A 58 -5.30 6.53 -9.89
CA THR A 58 -4.17 6.99 -9.05
C THR A 58 -3.34 5.81 -8.56
N HIS A 59 -4.00 4.71 -8.17
CA HIS A 59 -3.37 3.46 -7.77
C HIS A 59 -2.52 2.82 -8.85
N ALA A 60 -2.99 2.79 -10.10
CA ALA A 60 -2.21 2.27 -11.21
C ALA A 60 -0.88 3.02 -11.35
N LEU A 61 -0.88 4.36 -11.22
CA LEU A 61 0.31 5.19 -11.36
C LEU A 61 1.34 4.91 -10.27
N PHE A 62 0.95 4.97 -8.99
CA PHE A 62 1.93 4.75 -7.92
C PHE A 62 2.38 3.29 -7.80
N LYS A 63 1.53 2.32 -8.16
CA LYS A 63 1.96 0.91 -8.20
C LYS A 63 2.91 0.62 -9.34
N ALA A 64 2.70 1.20 -10.52
CA ALA A 64 3.66 1.11 -11.61
C ALA A 64 5.03 1.66 -11.18
N LEU A 65 5.05 2.80 -10.48
CA LEU A 65 6.27 3.39 -9.94
C LEU A 65 6.96 2.48 -8.90
N LEU A 66 6.21 1.87 -7.97
CA LEU A 66 6.75 0.93 -6.99
C LEU A 66 7.36 -0.31 -7.65
N PHE A 67 6.67 -0.92 -8.62
CA PHE A 67 7.19 -2.09 -9.32
C PHE A 67 8.41 -1.77 -10.19
N LEU A 68 8.44 -0.59 -10.81
CA LEU A 68 9.60 -0.12 -11.57
C LEU A 68 10.82 0.07 -10.65
N CYS A 69 10.66 0.79 -9.54
CA CYS A 69 11.72 1.00 -8.56
C CYS A 69 12.21 -0.33 -7.98
N ALA A 70 11.28 -1.23 -7.63
CA ALA A 70 11.61 -2.58 -7.18
C ALA A 70 12.42 -3.38 -8.21
N GLY A 71 12.06 -3.28 -9.50
CA GLY A 71 12.81 -3.92 -10.58
C GLY A 71 14.26 -3.42 -10.66
N ILE A 72 14.47 -2.11 -10.56
CA ILE A 72 15.80 -1.51 -10.55
C ILE A 72 16.61 -1.98 -9.35
N LEU A 73 16.03 -2.02 -8.14
CA LEU A 73 16.72 -2.49 -6.93
C LEU A 73 17.10 -3.96 -7.04
N ILE A 74 16.18 -4.82 -7.46
CA ILE A 74 16.43 -6.26 -7.59
C ILE A 74 17.55 -6.51 -8.60
N HIS A 75 17.53 -5.82 -9.74
CA HIS A 75 18.60 -5.94 -10.72
C HIS A 75 19.94 -5.42 -10.17
N GLY A 76 19.92 -4.30 -9.45
CA GLY A 76 21.11 -3.67 -8.87
C GLY A 76 21.77 -4.47 -7.74
N VAL A 77 21.01 -5.29 -7.01
CA VAL A 77 21.50 -6.12 -5.89
C VAL A 77 21.59 -7.61 -6.28
N GLY A 78 21.92 -7.89 -7.54
CA GLY A 78 22.24 -9.25 -8.00
C GLY A 78 21.05 -10.22 -8.03
N ASN A 79 19.86 -9.73 -8.37
CA ASN A 79 18.60 -10.48 -8.46
C ASN A 79 18.06 -11.02 -7.12
N THR A 80 18.54 -10.51 -5.98
CA THR A 80 17.96 -10.80 -4.66
C THR A 80 16.65 -10.03 -4.47
N GLN A 81 15.62 -10.70 -3.96
CA GLN A 81 14.28 -10.10 -3.71
C GLN A 81 13.97 -9.95 -2.23
N ASP A 82 14.75 -10.58 -1.36
CA ASP A 82 14.58 -10.55 0.08
C ASP A 82 15.01 -9.18 0.64
N ILE A 83 14.09 -8.44 1.24
CA ILE A 83 14.38 -7.12 1.81
C ILE A 83 15.33 -7.18 3.01
N ARG A 84 15.58 -8.36 3.59
CA ARG A 84 16.53 -8.51 4.71
C ARG A 84 17.99 -8.41 4.26
N SER A 85 18.27 -8.78 3.02
CA SER A 85 19.57 -8.57 2.41
C SER A 85 19.74 -7.15 1.87
N PHE A 86 18.71 -6.31 1.97
CA PHE A 86 18.83 -4.89 1.65
C PHE A 86 19.27 -4.10 2.88
N GLY A 87 19.71 -2.87 2.64
CA GLY A 87 20.09 -1.91 3.67
C GLY A 87 21.03 -0.87 3.10
N GLY A 88 20.92 0.37 3.59
CA GLY A 88 21.75 1.48 3.13
C GLY A 88 21.64 1.84 1.64
N LEU A 89 20.64 1.34 0.91
CA LEU A 89 20.50 1.57 -0.54
C LEU A 89 20.23 3.04 -0.90
N SER A 90 19.95 3.90 0.09
CA SER A 90 19.82 5.36 -0.06
C SER A 90 21.04 6.03 -0.68
N LEU A 91 22.25 5.56 -0.33
CA LEU A 91 23.48 6.11 -0.87
C LEU A 91 23.77 5.63 -2.29
N ASN A 92 23.41 4.38 -2.60
CA ASN A 92 23.72 3.76 -3.90
C ASN A 92 22.70 4.12 -4.98
N PHE A 93 21.42 4.25 -4.63
CA PHE A 93 20.33 4.50 -5.58
C PHE A 93 19.44 5.68 -5.16
N PRO A 94 19.99 6.91 -5.00
CA PRO A 94 19.27 8.02 -4.39
C PRO A 94 17.96 8.37 -5.12
N LEU A 95 17.97 8.39 -6.46
CA LEU A 95 16.75 8.66 -7.23
C LEU A 95 15.66 7.61 -7.01
N VAL A 96 16.04 6.32 -7.00
CA VAL A 96 15.10 5.21 -6.78
C VAL A 96 14.50 5.32 -5.38
N THR A 97 15.29 5.72 -4.39
CA THR A 97 14.81 5.87 -3.01
C THR A 97 13.77 6.98 -2.89
N VAL A 98 13.99 8.13 -3.55
CA VAL A 98 13.03 9.24 -3.57
C VAL A 98 11.74 8.80 -4.27
N CYS A 99 11.85 8.20 -5.46
CA CYS A 99 10.68 7.74 -6.21
C CYS A 99 9.87 6.67 -5.46
N MET A 100 10.55 5.68 -4.86
CA MET A 100 9.92 4.62 -4.08
C MET A 100 9.22 5.20 -2.83
N ASN A 101 9.86 6.14 -2.13
CA ASN A 101 9.26 6.80 -0.97
C ASN A 101 8.07 7.68 -1.34
N LEU A 102 8.15 8.45 -2.44
CA LEU A 102 7.00 9.22 -2.95
C LEU A 102 5.80 8.32 -3.26
N ALA A 103 6.06 7.18 -3.92
CA ALA A 103 5.02 6.22 -4.21
C ALA A 103 4.43 5.59 -2.92
N ASN A 104 5.26 5.23 -1.95
CA ASN A 104 4.80 4.70 -0.65
C ASN A 104 4.01 5.73 0.17
N LEU A 105 4.40 7.01 0.16
CA LEU A 105 3.67 8.08 0.82
C LEU A 105 2.30 8.30 0.15
N SER A 106 2.23 8.20 -1.19
CA SER A 106 0.96 8.24 -1.90
C SER A 106 0.05 7.06 -1.54
N LEU A 107 0.60 5.85 -1.38
CA LEU A 107 -0.13 4.66 -0.93
C LEU A 107 -0.68 4.81 0.50
N CYS A 108 0.10 5.45 1.38
CA CYS A 108 -0.34 5.77 2.73
C CYS A 108 -1.50 6.79 2.75
N GLY A 109 -1.54 7.70 1.76
CA GLY A 109 -2.56 8.75 1.67
C GLY A 109 -2.14 10.04 2.36
N VAL A 110 -0.85 10.38 2.34
CA VAL A 110 -0.33 11.64 2.91
C VAL A 110 -0.94 12.84 2.17
N PRO A 111 -1.29 13.94 2.87
CA PRO A 111 -1.92 15.11 2.27
C PRO A 111 -1.14 15.66 1.08
N PHE A 112 -1.87 16.17 0.09
CA PHE A 112 -1.36 16.73 -1.18
C PHE A 112 -0.73 15.73 -2.16
N LEU A 113 -0.69 14.43 -1.85
CA LEU A 113 -0.33 13.38 -2.81
C LEU A 113 -1.56 12.78 -3.48
N ALA A 114 -1.38 12.18 -4.65
CA ALA A 114 -2.47 11.65 -5.47
C ALA A 114 -3.38 10.65 -4.73
N GLY A 115 -2.83 9.85 -3.81
CA GLY A 115 -3.60 8.90 -3.02
C GLY A 115 -4.55 9.56 -2.01
N PHE A 116 -4.22 10.75 -1.49
CA PHE A 116 -5.07 11.48 -0.55
C PHE A 116 -6.43 11.84 -1.16
N TYR A 117 -6.42 12.43 -2.36
CA TYR A 117 -7.64 12.89 -3.05
C TYR A 117 -8.68 11.80 -3.31
N SER A 118 -8.29 10.53 -3.28
CA SER A 118 -9.21 9.40 -3.44
C SER A 118 -9.45 8.67 -2.13
N LYS A 119 -8.38 8.25 -1.46
CA LYS A 119 -8.43 7.37 -0.29
C LYS A 119 -9.06 8.08 0.90
N ASP A 120 -8.72 9.34 1.15
CA ASP A 120 -9.25 10.11 2.29
C ASP A 120 -10.76 10.36 2.12
N LEU A 121 -11.18 10.74 0.92
CA LEU A 121 -12.59 10.96 0.59
C LEU A 121 -13.43 9.68 0.70
N ILE A 122 -12.89 8.51 0.32
CA ILE A 122 -13.56 7.22 0.53
C ILE A 122 -13.78 6.96 2.03
N VAL A 123 -12.78 7.25 2.87
CA VAL A 123 -12.85 7.05 4.32
C VAL A 123 -13.84 8.03 4.96
N GLU A 124 -13.83 9.29 4.54
CA GLU A 124 -14.76 10.31 5.02
C GLU A 124 -16.22 9.93 4.75
N LEU A 125 -16.53 9.57 3.50
CA LEU A 125 -17.88 9.15 3.11
C LEU A 125 -18.29 7.83 3.78
N ALA A 126 -17.33 6.94 4.04
CA ALA A 126 -17.57 5.75 4.84
C ALA A 126 -17.97 6.11 6.28
N CYS A 127 -17.32 7.10 6.90
CA CYS A 127 -17.66 7.54 8.27
C CYS A 127 -19.03 8.24 8.35
N GLN A 128 -19.44 8.94 7.29
CA GLN A 128 -20.75 9.57 7.22
C GLN A 128 -21.89 8.57 6.99
N SER A 129 -21.59 7.39 6.45
CA SER A 129 -22.60 6.37 6.17
C SER A 129 -22.94 5.52 7.40
N SER A 130 -24.20 5.12 7.51
CA SER A 130 -24.76 4.42 8.67
C SER A 130 -24.41 2.92 8.72
N TRP A 131 -23.15 2.56 8.49
CA TRP A 131 -22.69 1.18 8.65
C TRP A 131 -22.38 0.87 10.11
N GLY A 132 -22.34 -0.42 10.45
CA GLY A 132 -22.05 -0.86 11.81
C GLY A 132 -20.66 -0.39 12.28
N VAL A 133 -20.55 -0.01 13.55
CA VAL A 133 -19.29 0.44 14.19
C VAL A 133 -18.13 -0.54 13.95
N PHE A 134 -18.43 -1.85 13.91
CA PHE A 134 -17.46 -2.89 13.60
C PHE A 134 -16.77 -2.71 12.24
N ILE A 135 -17.53 -2.35 11.20
CA ILE A 135 -17.04 -2.16 9.83
C ILE A 135 -16.06 -1.00 9.78
N LEU A 136 -16.43 0.13 10.41
CA LEU A 136 -15.58 1.32 10.49
C LEU A 136 -14.29 1.03 11.26
N PHE A 137 -14.39 0.35 12.39
CA PHE A 137 -13.22 -0.04 13.19
C PHE A 137 -12.25 -0.92 12.40
N MET A 138 -12.76 -1.95 11.71
CA MET A 138 -11.93 -2.81 10.86
C MET A 138 -11.28 -2.05 9.71
N MET A 139 -11.98 -1.09 9.11
CA MET A 139 -11.43 -0.23 8.06
C MET A 139 -10.24 0.59 8.57
N PHE A 140 -10.33 1.22 9.75
CA PHE A 140 -9.21 1.94 10.35
C PHE A 140 -8.01 1.02 10.67
N ILE A 141 -8.24 -0.21 11.13
CA ILE A 141 -7.17 -1.19 11.31
C ILE A 141 -6.48 -1.47 9.96
N CYS A 142 -7.24 -1.68 8.90
CA CYS A 142 -6.65 -1.95 7.59
C CYS A 142 -5.83 -0.76 7.06
N LEU A 143 -6.31 0.47 7.29
CA LEU A 143 -5.56 1.69 6.96
C LEU A 143 -4.23 1.76 7.71
N SER A 144 -4.23 1.43 9.00
CA SER A 144 -3.00 1.42 9.81
C SER A 144 -2.03 0.32 9.37
N LEU A 145 -2.52 -0.88 9.03
CA LEU A 145 -1.70 -1.95 8.43
C LEU A 145 -1.00 -1.45 7.16
N THR A 146 -1.72 -0.66 6.34
CA THR A 146 -1.17 -0.05 5.12
C THR A 146 0.07 0.78 5.41
N VAL A 147 -0.02 1.65 6.43
CA VAL A 147 1.09 2.50 6.85
C VAL A 147 2.23 1.65 7.43
N LEU A 148 1.91 0.66 8.27
CA LEU A 148 2.90 -0.18 8.93
C LEU A 148 3.77 -0.95 7.93
N TYR A 149 3.19 -1.65 6.95
CA TYR A 149 3.99 -2.37 5.98
C TYR A 149 4.75 -1.42 5.04
N SER A 150 4.21 -0.23 4.73
CA SER A 150 4.90 0.77 3.92
C SER A 150 6.13 1.35 4.63
N VAL A 151 6.00 1.72 5.90
CA VAL A 151 7.12 2.20 6.71
C VAL A 151 8.16 1.08 6.86
N ARG A 152 7.73 -0.16 7.17
CA ARG A 152 8.63 -1.33 7.24
C ARG A 152 9.43 -1.53 5.95
N LEU A 153 8.77 -1.45 4.80
CA LEU A 153 9.42 -1.57 3.49
C LEU A 153 10.52 -0.51 3.33
N THR A 154 10.20 0.76 3.57
CA THR A 154 11.15 1.87 3.40
C THR A 154 12.33 1.78 4.36
N TYR A 155 12.07 1.37 5.61
CA TYR A 155 13.10 1.21 6.62
C TYR A 155 14.07 0.10 6.24
N LEU A 156 13.57 -1.11 5.94
CA LEU A 156 14.42 -2.25 5.60
C LEU A 156 15.16 -2.06 4.28
N SER A 157 14.57 -1.41 3.27
CA SER A 157 15.25 -1.22 1.99
C SER A 157 16.32 -0.12 2.03
N PHE A 158 16.08 1.01 2.71
CA PHE A 158 16.92 2.21 2.52
C PHE A 158 17.70 2.69 3.75
N VAL A 159 17.18 2.45 4.95
CA VAL A 159 17.73 3.01 6.21
C VAL A 159 18.45 1.94 7.03
N GLY A 160 17.90 0.73 7.05
CA GLY A 160 18.40 -0.39 7.84
C GLY A 160 19.86 -0.71 7.52
N VAL A 161 20.54 -1.27 8.52
CA VAL A 161 21.90 -1.77 8.35
C VAL A 161 21.87 -2.90 7.34
N TYR A 162 22.69 -2.78 6.30
CA TYR A 162 22.87 -3.82 5.31
C TYR A 162 23.36 -5.10 5.99
N SER A 163 22.54 -6.16 5.94
CA SER A 163 22.88 -7.45 6.55
C SER A 163 23.51 -8.45 5.58
N GLY A 164 23.71 -8.04 4.31
CA GLY A 164 24.26 -8.89 3.26
C GLY A 164 25.79 -9.01 3.29
N GLY A 165 26.33 -9.74 4.26
CA GLY A 165 27.70 -10.27 4.16
C GLY A 165 27.79 -11.41 3.16
#